data_AF-A0A7V5YXG7-F1
#
_entry.id   AF-A0A7V5YXG7-F1
#
_cell.length_a   1.000
_cell.length_b   1.000
_cell.length_c   1.000
_cell.angle_alpha   90.00
_cell.angle_beta   90.00
_cell.angle_gamma   90.00
#
_symmetry.space_group_name_H-M   'P 1'
#
loop_
_entity.id
_entity.type
_entity.pdbx_description
1 polymer ?
#
loop_
_entity_poly.entity_id
_entity_poly.type
_entity_poly.pdbx_seq_one_letter_code
_entity_poly.pdbx_strand_id
1 'polypeptide(L)'
;MADDGGGKLQETDLYGPVRDYLVGLGYAVQAEVKECDIVATRGDELVVVELKRSLSVDLLLQATERQRVADAVYVALPKPDLWEVRSRWRRIERLLRQLELGLILVSFATAVPVVDVAFDPEPTPPRRDG
;
A
#
# COMPACT_ATOMS: atom_id res chain seq x y z
N MET A 1 33.02 9.48 -11.57
CA MET A 1 32.66 8.26 -10.84
C MET A 1 31.54 8.65 -9.93
N ALA A 2 30.30 8.35 -10.32
CA ALA A 2 29.13 8.68 -9.51
C ALA A 2 28.99 7.63 -8.42
N ASP A 3 28.97 8.11 -7.18
CA ASP A 3 28.68 7.38 -5.96
C ASP A 3 27.30 6.69 -6.08
N ASP A 4 27.27 5.36 -6.01
CA ASP A 4 26.08 4.52 -6.17
C ASP A 4 25.41 4.21 -4.83
N GLY A 5 25.46 5.15 -3.88
CA GLY A 5 24.99 5.07 -2.50
C GLY A 5 23.49 4.79 -2.27
N GLY A 6 22.80 4.13 -3.20
CA GLY A 6 21.47 3.55 -3.01
C GLY A 6 21.57 2.16 -2.39
N GLY A 7 21.50 2.09 -1.07
CA GLY A 7 21.23 0.81 -0.39
C GLY A 7 19.99 0.14 -1.00
N LYS A 8 19.99 -1.20 -1.05
CA LYS A 8 18.84 -1.97 -1.54
C LYS A 8 17.59 -1.58 -0.73
N LEU A 9 16.58 -1.01 -1.39
CA LEU A 9 15.31 -0.61 -0.76
C LEU A 9 14.75 -1.77 0.09
N GLN A 10 14.45 -1.46 1.35
CA GLN A 10 13.89 -2.36 2.35
C GLN A 10 12.42 -2.05 2.60
N GLU A 11 11.70 -2.97 3.25
CA GLU A 11 10.28 -2.74 3.61
C GLU A 11 10.15 -1.63 4.66
N THR A 12 11.13 -1.54 5.57
CA THR A 12 11.23 -0.46 6.58
C THR A 12 11.37 0.93 5.97
N ASP A 13 11.89 1.05 4.75
CA ASP A 13 12.01 2.34 4.05
C ASP A 13 10.63 2.86 3.59
N LEU A 14 9.64 1.99 3.41
CA LEU A 14 8.26 2.35 3.07
C LEU A 14 7.48 2.90 4.28
N TYR A 15 7.84 2.45 5.49
CA TYR A 15 7.09 2.77 6.70
C TYR A 15 7.04 4.27 6.98
N GLY A 16 8.19 4.94 6.97
CA GLY A 16 8.29 6.37 7.29
C GLY A 16 7.36 7.25 6.43
N PRO A 17 7.47 7.18 5.10
CA PRO A 17 6.61 7.96 4.19
C PRO A 17 5.12 7.69 4.38
N VAL A 18 4.71 6.43 4.51
CA VAL A 18 3.30 6.06 4.65
C VAL A 18 2.75 6.50 6.01
N ARG A 19 3.51 6.31 7.10
CA ARG A 19 3.17 6.82 8.43
C ARG A 19 2.96 8.33 8.39
N ASP A 20 3.92 9.07 7.84
CA ASP A 20 3.88 10.54 7.85
C ASP A 20 2.71 11.08 7.01
N TYR A 21 2.40 10.42 5.90
CA TYR A 21 1.20 10.69 5.11
C TYR A 21 -0.08 10.51 5.95
N LEU A 22 -0.25 9.38 6.63
CA LEU A 22 -1.43 9.10 7.46
C LEU A 22 -1.55 10.05 8.65
N VAL A 23 -0.43 10.35 9.33
CA VAL A 23 -0.40 11.36 10.41
C VAL A 23 -0.80 12.73 9.89
N GLY A 24 -0.34 13.12 8.69
CA GLY A 24 -0.75 14.36 8.03
C GLY A 24 -2.24 14.44 7.71
N LEU A 25 -2.91 13.30 7.53
CA LEU A 25 -4.37 13.20 7.38
C LEU A 25 -5.14 13.16 8.71
N GLY A 26 -4.43 13.27 9.85
CA GLY A 26 -5.01 13.28 11.20
C GLY A 26 -5.24 11.90 11.81
N TYR A 27 -4.62 10.83 11.27
CA TYR A 27 -4.67 9.52 11.89
C TYR A 27 -3.68 9.39 13.06
N ALA A 28 -4.10 8.67 14.10
CA ALA A 28 -3.18 8.08 15.07
C ALA A 28 -2.61 6.77 14.48
N VAL A 29 -1.28 6.68 14.36
CA VAL A 29 -0.62 5.54 13.71
C VAL A 29 0.13 4.68 14.73
N GLN A 30 -0.04 3.36 14.64
CA GLN A 30 0.68 2.34 15.39
C GLN A 30 1.37 1.37 14.40
N ALA A 31 2.55 0.86 14.78
CA ALA A 31 3.31 -0.11 14.00
C ALA A 31 3.27 -1.50 14.64
N GLU A 32 3.40 -2.55 13.84
CA GLU A 32 3.58 -3.94 14.27
C GLU A 32 2.47 -4.47 15.21
N VAL A 33 1.23 -4.02 15.01
CA VAL A 33 0.09 -4.44 15.83
C VAL A 33 -0.48 -5.73 15.25
N LYS A 34 -0.43 -6.83 16.01
CA LYS A 34 -0.96 -8.15 15.57
C LYS A 34 -0.45 -8.57 14.18
N GLU A 35 0.84 -8.33 13.91
CA GLU A 35 1.48 -8.61 12.62
C GLU A 35 0.98 -7.75 11.44
N CYS A 36 0.27 -6.64 11.70
CA CYS A 36 0.03 -5.62 10.67
C CYS A 36 1.21 -4.65 10.66
N ASP A 37 1.68 -4.27 9.48
CA ASP A 37 2.79 -3.31 9.38
C ASP A 37 2.39 -1.92 9.90
N ILE A 38 1.21 -1.43 9.50
CA ILE A 38 0.66 -0.14 9.95
C ILE A 38 -0.83 -0.31 10.29
N VAL A 39 -1.20 0.19 11.48
CA VAL A 39 -2.60 0.39 11.88
C VAL A 39 -2.81 1.88 12.14
N ALA A 40 -3.83 2.46 11.52
CA ALA A 40 -4.15 3.87 11.61
C ALA A 40 -5.61 4.07 12.01
N THR A 41 -5.85 4.91 13.02
CA THR A 41 -7.21 5.20 13.52
C THR A 41 -7.53 6.68 13.50
N ARG A 42 -8.78 7.02 13.16
CA ARG A 42 -9.29 8.40 13.19
C ARG A 42 -10.78 8.40 13.50
N GLY A 43 -11.13 8.82 14.71
CA GLY A 43 -12.49 8.60 15.22
C GLY A 43 -12.76 7.10 15.32
N ASP A 44 -13.84 6.64 14.69
CA ASP A 44 -14.22 5.22 14.64
C ASP A 44 -13.64 4.48 13.43
N GLU A 45 -12.96 5.17 12.51
CA GLU A 45 -12.37 4.59 11.30
C GLU A 45 -11.04 3.88 11.62
N LEU A 46 -10.93 2.61 11.20
CA LEU A 46 -9.75 1.77 11.31
C LEU A 46 -9.21 1.41 9.91
N VAL A 47 -8.02 1.91 9.62
CA VAL A 47 -7.27 1.62 8.38
C VAL A 47 -6.08 0.73 8.69
N VAL A 48 -5.87 -0.30 7.88
CA VAL A 48 -4.67 -1.14 7.92
C VAL A 48 -3.89 -0.99 6.61
N VAL A 49 -2.56 -0.87 6.71
CA VAL A 49 -1.68 -0.83 5.54
C VAL A 49 -0.60 -1.91 5.67
N GLU A 50 -0.55 -2.82 4.71
CA GLU A 50 0.51 -3.83 4.59
C GLU A 50 1.59 -3.35 3.60
N LEU A 51 2.85 -3.39 4.01
CA LEU A 51 4.00 -2.84 3.29
C LEU A 51 4.79 -3.97 2.60
N LYS A 52 5.06 -3.83 1.30
CA LYS A 52 5.92 -4.81 0.60
C LYS A 52 6.72 -4.18 -0.52
N ARG A 53 7.91 -4.73 -0.80
CA ARG A 53 8.72 -4.28 -1.95
C ARG A 53 8.14 -4.70 -3.30
N SER A 54 7.26 -5.69 -3.31
CA SER A 54 6.61 -6.20 -4.51
C SER A 54 5.34 -6.94 -4.14
N LEU A 55 4.35 -6.96 -5.03
CA LEU A 55 3.17 -7.80 -4.87
C LEU A 55 3.57 -9.29 -4.82
N SER A 56 3.09 -10.01 -3.80
CA SER A 56 3.19 -11.45 -3.63
C SER A 56 1.84 -12.05 -3.26
N VAL A 57 1.70 -13.38 -3.31
CA VAL A 57 0.49 -14.06 -2.82
C VAL A 57 0.34 -13.85 -1.32
N ASP A 58 1.43 -13.94 -0.55
CA ASP A 58 1.40 -13.74 0.90
C ASP A 58 0.85 -12.36 1.29
N LEU A 59 1.26 -11.30 0.57
CA LEU A 59 0.72 -9.95 0.80
C LEU A 59 -0.79 -9.88 0.55
N LEU A 60 -1.28 -10.56 -0.49
CA LEU A 60 -2.71 -10.62 -0.79
C LEU A 60 -3.47 -11.38 0.31
N LEU A 61 -2.91 -12.48 0.80
CA LEU A 61 -3.50 -13.25 1.91
C LEU A 61 -3.58 -12.39 3.17
N GLN A 62 -2.47 -11.75 3.58
CA GLN A 62 -2.45 -10.83 4.71
C GLN A 62 -3.50 -9.72 4.55
N ALA A 63 -3.47 -8.99 3.44
CA ALA A 63 -4.39 -7.88 3.20
C ALA A 63 -5.87 -8.31 3.25
N THR A 64 -6.21 -9.44 2.63
CA THR A 64 -7.60 -9.95 2.64
C THR A 64 -8.03 -10.47 4.02
N GLU A 65 -7.10 -10.95 4.85
CA GLU A 65 -7.40 -11.31 6.24
C GLU A 65 -7.69 -10.06 7.09
N ARG A 66 -7.00 -8.94 6.85
CA ARG A 66 -7.23 -7.67 7.56
C ARG A 66 -8.59 -7.04 7.26
N GLN A 67 -9.17 -7.29 6.08
CA GLN A 67 -10.51 -6.79 5.72
C GLN A 67 -11.61 -7.30 6.66
N ARG A 68 -11.36 -8.38 7.43
CA ARG A 68 -12.32 -8.89 8.42
C ARG A 68 -12.46 -8.00 9.65
N VAL A 69 -11.51 -7.09 9.88
CA VAL A 69 -11.43 -6.28 11.12
C VAL A 69 -11.26 -4.79 10.88
N ALA A 70 -10.84 -4.37 9.69
CA ALA A 70 -10.59 -2.97 9.34
C ALA A 70 -11.67 -2.44 8.38
N ASP A 71 -11.96 -1.14 8.47
CA ASP A 71 -12.90 -0.46 7.55
C ASP A 71 -12.31 -0.30 6.16
N ALA A 72 -10.98 -0.11 6.08
CA ALA A 72 -10.25 -0.03 4.83
C ALA A 72 -8.87 -0.70 4.94
N VAL A 73 -8.48 -1.41 3.90
CA VAL A 73 -7.16 -2.05 3.81
C VAL A 73 -6.44 -1.59 2.56
N TYR A 74 -5.20 -1.15 2.73
CA TYR A 74 -4.31 -0.77 1.64
C TYR A 74 -3.10 -1.70 1.59
N VAL A 75 -2.59 -1.90 0.39
CA VAL A 75 -1.21 -2.36 0.20
C VAL A 75 -0.35 -1.17 -0.21
N ALA A 76 0.83 -1.02 0.38
CA ALA A 76 1.79 0.00 -0.03
C ALA A 76 3.03 -0.63 -0.67
N LEU A 77 3.33 -0.20 -1.89
CA LEU A 77 4.42 -0.71 -2.70
C LEU A 77 5.34 0.42 -3.19
N PRO A 78 6.62 0.16 -3.51
CA PRO A 78 7.45 1.11 -4.25
C PRO A 78 6.81 1.44 -5.60
N LYS A 79 6.82 2.72 -5.97
CA LYS A 79 6.39 3.17 -7.29
C LYS A 79 7.35 2.60 -8.35
N PRO A 80 6.85 1.98 -9.42
CA PRO A 80 7.72 1.44 -10.47
C PRO A 80 8.36 2.58 -11.29
N ASP A 81 9.67 2.48 -11.54
CA ASP A 81 10.41 3.49 -12.32
C ASP A 81 10.24 3.34 -13.85
N LEU A 82 9.79 2.17 -14.32
CA LEU A 82 9.86 1.81 -15.74
C LEU A 82 8.50 1.77 -16.44
N TRP A 83 8.46 2.36 -17.65
CA TRP A 83 7.28 2.39 -18.52
C TRP A 83 6.86 1.00 -19.02
N GLU A 84 7.80 0.08 -19.20
CA GLU A 84 7.59 -1.29 -19.72
C GLU A 84 6.74 -2.16 -18.77
N VAL A 85 6.64 -1.77 -17.50
CA VAL A 85 5.90 -2.52 -16.48
C VAL A 85 4.41 -2.13 -16.44
N ARG A 86 3.99 -1.12 -17.22
CA ARG A 86 2.60 -0.60 -17.23
C ARG A 86 1.55 -1.66 -17.54
N SER A 87 1.86 -2.66 -18.37
CA SER A 87 0.91 -3.73 -18.69
C SER A 87 0.68 -4.68 -17.50
N ARG A 88 1.74 -4.99 -16.74
CA ARG A 88 1.67 -5.76 -15.50
C ARG A 88 0.96 -4.97 -14.40
N TRP A 89 1.29 -3.69 -14.23
CA TRP A 89 0.66 -2.85 -13.21
C TRP A 89 -0.85 -2.71 -13.41
N ARG A 90 -1.33 -2.50 -14.64
CA ARG A 90 -2.78 -2.50 -14.91
C ARG A 90 -3.49 -3.81 -14.52
N ARG A 91 -2.78 -4.95 -14.58
CA ARG A 91 -3.35 -6.24 -14.11
C ARG A 91 -3.35 -6.34 -12.59
N ILE A 92 -2.30 -5.83 -11.94
CA ILE A 92 -2.20 -5.72 -10.47
C ILE A 92 -3.30 -4.80 -9.94
N GLU A 93 -3.45 -3.60 -10.47
CA GLU A 93 -4.47 -2.63 -10.08
C GLU A 93 -5.87 -3.24 -10.20
N ARG A 94 -6.16 -3.93 -11.32
CA ARG A 94 -7.43 -4.63 -11.50
C ARG A 94 -7.65 -5.72 -10.45
N LEU A 95 -6.62 -6.51 -10.13
CA LEU A 95 -6.72 -7.56 -9.12
C LEU A 95 -7.01 -6.96 -7.74
N LEU A 96 -6.27 -5.93 -7.33
CA LEU A 96 -6.46 -5.27 -6.04
C LEU A 96 -7.86 -4.65 -5.92
N ARG A 97 -8.36 -4.01 -6.99
CA ARG A 97 -9.74 -3.51 -7.03
C ARG A 97 -10.77 -4.62 -6.89
N GLN A 98 -10.58 -5.77 -7.55
CA GLN A 98 -11.47 -6.93 -7.41
C GLN A 98 -11.46 -7.53 -6.02
N LEU A 99 -10.37 -7.35 -5.28
CA LEU A 99 -10.24 -7.75 -3.88
C LEU A 99 -10.68 -6.64 -2.92
N GLU A 100 -11.16 -5.50 -3.42
CA GLU A 100 -11.59 -4.35 -2.61
C GLU A 100 -10.46 -3.82 -1.70
N LEU A 101 -9.23 -3.84 -2.22
CA LEU A 101 -8.04 -3.29 -1.56
C LEU A 101 -7.69 -1.93 -2.16
N GLY A 102 -7.19 -1.01 -1.35
CA GLY A 102 -6.55 0.22 -1.80
C GLY A 102 -5.09 0.00 -2.17
N LEU A 103 -4.54 0.91 -2.99
CA LEU A 103 -3.13 0.90 -3.39
C LEU A 103 -2.46 2.24 -3.09
N ILE A 104 -1.40 2.17 -2.29
CA ILE A 104 -0.48 3.27 -2.05
C ILE A 104 0.83 2.98 -2.79
N LEU A 105 1.35 3.96 -3.51
CA LEU A 105 2.65 3.90 -4.16
C LEU A 105 3.60 4.90 -3.51
N VAL A 106 4.81 4.45 -3.18
CA VAL A 106 5.85 5.29 -2.59
C VAL A 106 6.99 5.47 -3.60
N SER A 107 7.20 6.70 -4.06
CA SER A 107 8.30 7.05 -4.96
C SER A 107 9.52 7.51 -4.17
N PHE A 108 10.68 6.93 -4.48
CA PHE A 108 11.98 7.34 -3.94
C PHE A 108 12.86 8.02 -5.00
N ALA A 109 12.25 8.49 -6.10
CA ALA A 109 12.97 9.12 -7.21
C ALA A 109 13.61 10.48 -6.86
N THR A 110 13.26 11.06 -5.71
CA THR A 110 13.84 12.30 -5.19
C THR A 110 14.31 12.10 -3.75
N ALA A 111 15.07 13.06 -3.21
CA ALA A 111 15.56 13.01 -1.83
C ALA A 111 14.44 12.93 -0.78
N VAL A 112 13.25 13.43 -1.10
CA VAL A 112 12.05 13.31 -0.27
C VAL A 112 11.13 12.26 -0.89
N PRO A 113 10.79 11.17 -0.17
CA PRO A 113 9.84 10.20 -0.66
C PRO A 113 8.46 10.82 -0.90
N VAL A 114 7.79 10.43 -1.99
CA VAL A 114 6.46 10.92 -2.35
C VAL A 114 5.46 9.78 -2.26
N VAL A 115 4.39 9.98 -1.49
CA VAL A 115 3.27 9.05 -1.36
C VAL A 115 2.18 9.42 -2.36
N ASP A 116 1.69 8.42 -3.09
CA ASP A 116 0.66 8.53 -4.12
C ASP A 116 -0.41 7.46 -3.85
N VAL A 117 -1.60 7.87 -3.45
CA VAL A 117 -2.75 6.95 -3.31
C VAL A 117 -3.31 6.73 -4.70
N ALA A 118 -2.91 5.62 -5.32
CA ALA A 118 -3.33 5.29 -6.68
C ALA A 118 -4.84 5.05 -6.76
N PHE A 119 -5.41 4.45 -5.72
CA PHE A 119 -6.85 4.35 -5.49
C PHE A 119 -7.16 3.86 -4.08
N ASP A 120 -8.33 4.25 -3.60
CA ASP A 120 -8.93 3.77 -2.36
C ASP A 120 -9.61 2.41 -2.56
N PRO A 121 -9.80 1.62 -1.47
CA PRO A 121 -10.63 0.43 -1.53
C PRO A 121 -12.08 0.84 -1.78
N GLU A 122 -12.68 0.29 -2.83
CA GLU A 122 -14.07 0.51 -3.20
C GLU A 122 -14.79 -0.83 -3.32
N PRO A 123 -16.07 -0.93 -2.90
CA PRO A 123 -16.86 -2.14 -3.10
C PRO A 123 -16.91 -2.53 -4.58
N THR A 124 -16.61 -3.78 -4.89
CA THR A 124 -16.71 -4.30 -6.25
C THR A 124 -18.18 -4.60 -6.54
N PRO A 125 -18.77 -4.01 -7.59
CA PRO A 125 -20.15 -4.31 -7.94
C PRO A 125 -20.29 -5.80 -8.28
N PRO A 126 -21.38 -6.47 -7.83
CA PRO A 126 -21.59 -7.88 -8.12
C PRO A 126 -21.55 -8.10 -9.64
N ARG A 127 -20.78 -9.09 -10.07
CA ARG A 127 -20.73 -9.45 -11.50
C ARG A 127 -22.12 -9.94 -11.88
N ARG A 128 -22.67 -9.43 -12.98
CA ARG A 128 -23.89 -9.99 -13.55
C ARG A 128 -23.59 -11.43 -13.95
N ASP A 129 -24.23 -12.38 -13.29
CA ASP A 129 -24.29 -13.76 -13.73
C ASP A 129 -24.89 -13.76 -15.14
N GLY A 130 -24.15 -14.32 -16.10
CA GLY A 130 -24.59 -14.51 -17.49
C GLY A 130 -25.30 -15.83 -17.66
#